data_AF-A0A532CBX9-F1
#
_entry.id   AF-A0A532CBX9-F1
#
_cell.length_a   1.000
_cell.length_b   1.000
_cell.length_c   1.000
_cell.angle_alpha   90.00
_cell.angle_beta   90.00
_cell.angle_gamma   90.00
#
_symmetry.space_group_name_H-M   'P 1'
#
loop_
_entity.id
_entity.type
_entity.pdbx_description
1 polymer ?
#
loop_
_entity_poly.entity_id
_entity_poly.type
_entity_poly.pdbx_seq_one_letter_code
_entity_poly.pdbx_strand_id
1 'polypeptide(L)'
;MGDSENTTTLTFVTRRQVLAGTIAATTAWPLEGNAFAGDAGRTNAPSDAALALWREWDAVHKLAWRLCRRQQRLETRLVERLGFPCAIVRLPEREDVTVHSIESLNEVLGKRPDTADLRERAEADLTAHKARWDTAAEEGGYAAALRAEREAANRTQDLMQA
;
A
#
# COMPACT_ATOMS: atom_id res chain seq x y z
N MET A 1 -4.88 23.73 -35.46
CA MET A 1 -3.55 23.38 -34.95
C MET A 1 -3.77 23.04 -33.48
N GLY A 2 -3.94 21.75 -33.22
CA GLY A 2 -4.38 21.23 -31.92
C GLY A 2 -3.25 20.42 -31.33
N ASP A 3 -2.59 20.97 -30.32
CA ASP A 3 -1.61 20.25 -29.53
C ASP A 3 -2.36 19.58 -28.38
N SER A 4 -2.66 18.29 -28.59
CA SER A 4 -3.29 17.44 -27.58
C SER A 4 -2.19 16.97 -26.63
N GLU A 5 -2.13 17.54 -25.43
CA GLU A 5 -1.24 17.09 -24.38
C GLU A 5 -1.70 15.72 -23.87
N ASN A 6 -1.03 14.69 -24.37
CA ASN A 6 -1.13 13.32 -23.90
C ASN A 6 -0.62 13.23 -22.45
N THR A 7 -1.50 13.48 -21.49
CA THR A 7 -1.25 13.15 -20.09
C THR A 7 -1.42 11.64 -19.95
N THR A 8 -0.31 10.91 -20.11
CA THR A 8 -0.23 9.50 -19.72
C THR A 8 -0.28 9.40 -18.21
N THR A 9 -1.48 9.27 -17.68
CA THR A 9 -1.73 8.90 -16.28
C THR A 9 -1.24 7.46 -16.12
N LEU A 10 0.00 7.29 -15.65
CA LEU A 10 0.50 5.98 -15.22
C LEU A 10 -0.39 5.52 -14.06
N THR A 11 -1.20 4.50 -14.32
CA THR A 11 -1.97 3.79 -13.31
C THR A 11 -0.97 3.13 -12.36
N PHE A 12 -0.70 3.78 -11.23
CA PHE A 12 -0.08 3.14 -10.08
C PHE A 12 -1.05 2.08 -9.56
N VAL A 13 -0.97 0.87 -10.10
CA VAL A 13 -1.65 -0.31 -9.57
C VAL A 13 -0.86 -0.85 -8.38
N THR A 14 -0.68 -0.03 -7.35
CA THR A 14 -0.58 -0.57 -5.99
C THR A 14 -2.02 -0.65 -5.51
N ARG A 15 -2.51 -1.84 -5.16
CA ARG A 15 -3.85 -2.12 -4.61
C ARG A 15 -4.07 -1.34 -3.30
N ARG A 16 -4.18 -0.02 -3.38
CA ARG A 16 -4.68 0.87 -2.33
C ARG A 16 -6.18 0.75 -2.42
N GLN A 17 -6.72 -0.14 -1.61
CA GLN A 17 -8.15 -0.25 -1.39
C GLN A 17 -8.62 1.08 -0.80
N VAL A 18 -9.19 1.94 -1.65
CA VAL A 18 -9.84 3.19 -1.29
C VAL A 18 -11.07 2.81 -0.49
N LEU A 19 -11.00 2.96 0.83
CA LEU A 19 -12.17 2.96 1.71
C LEU A 19 -12.20 4.27 2.48
N ALA A 20 -13.39 4.85 2.48
CA ALA A 20 -13.85 6.04 3.20
C ALA A 20 -13.44 7.40 2.63
N GLY A 21 -14.28 7.92 1.74
CA GLY A 21 -14.29 9.33 1.36
C GLY A 21 -15.70 9.77 0.97
N THR A 22 -16.53 10.11 1.96
CA THR A 22 -17.78 10.87 1.72
C THR A 22 -17.92 12.00 2.74
N ILE A 23 -17.60 13.20 2.25
CA ILE A 23 -18.17 14.54 2.50
C ILE A 23 -18.33 14.99 3.97
N ALA A 24 -17.36 15.79 4.44
CA ALA A 24 -17.59 16.75 5.52
C ALA A 24 -18.00 18.10 4.92
N ALA A 25 -19.18 18.58 5.29
CA ALA A 25 -19.64 19.94 4.97
C ALA A 25 -18.74 20.96 5.70
N THR A 26 -18.09 21.84 4.94
CA THR A 26 -17.35 22.97 5.50
C THR A 26 -18.33 23.98 6.08
N THR A 27 -18.51 23.96 7.41
CA THR A 27 -18.98 25.14 8.13
C THR A 27 -17.82 26.11 8.25
N ALA A 28 -17.95 27.28 7.64
CA ALA A 28 -16.98 28.37 7.70
C ALA A 28 -16.79 28.84 9.16
N TRP A 29 -15.54 28.94 9.62
CA TRP A 29 -15.20 29.71 10.81
C TRP A 29 -14.69 31.10 10.42
N PRO A 30 -15.18 32.17 11.07
CA PRO A 30 -14.67 33.51 10.84
C PRO A 30 -13.38 33.69 11.63
N LEU A 31 -12.29 34.00 10.93
CA LEU A 31 -11.04 34.43 11.54
C LEU A 31 -11.19 35.91 11.96
N GLU A 32 -11.65 36.16 13.18
CA GLU A 32 -11.60 37.50 13.76
C GLU A 32 -10.17 37.80 14.25
N GLY A 33 -9.47 38.63 13.49
CA GLY A 33 -8.19 39.18 13.89
C GLY A 33 -8.37 40.25 14.95
N ASN A 34 -7.77 40.05 16.13
CA ASN A 34 -7.54 41.12 17.08
C ASN A 34 -6.05 41.34 17.29
N ALA A 35 -5.59 42.52 16.87
CA ALA A 35 -4.30 43.06 17.22
C ALA A 35 -4.32 43.51 18.69
N PHE A 36 -3.35 43.09 19.48
CA PHE A 36 -3.05 43.71 20.77
C PHE A 36 -1.58 44.12 20.82
N ALA A 37 -1.36 45.41 21.10
CA ALA A 37 -0.06 45.98 21.39
C ALA A 37 0.18 46.00 22.91
N GLY A 38 1.39 45.60 23.31
CA GLY A 38 2.03 45.97 24.58
C GLY A 38 2.02 44.93 25.71
N ASP A 39 3.14 44.20 25.88
CA ASP A 39 4.02 44.30 27.06
C ASP A 39 5.24 43.38 26.90
N ALA A 40 6.43 43.89 27.22
CA ALA A 40 7.71 43.19 27.18
C ALA A 40 7.90 42.38 28.47
N GLY A 41 7.15 41.30 28.61
CA GLY A 41 7.33 40.32 29.69
C GLY A 41 7.43 38.93 29.09
N ARG A 42 8.65 38.35 29.04
CA ARG A 42 9.01 36.97 28.62
C ARG A 42 7.80 36.13 28.17
N THR A 43 7.33 36.38 26.96
CA THR A 43 6.27 35.56 26.40
C THR A 43 6.94 34.27 25.92
N ASN A 44 6.71 33.17 26.62
CA ASN A 44 6.61 31.89 25.93
C ASN A 44 5.51 32.09 24.90
N ALA A 45 5.90 32.51 23.68
CA ALA A 45 4.96 32.68 22.59
C ALA A 45 4.20 31.36 22.48
N PRO A 46 2.86 31.35 22.50
CA PRO A 46 2.11 30.12 22.31
C PRO A 46 2.59 29.53 20.99
N SER A 47 3.21 28.35 21.05
CA SER A 47 3.66 27.64 19.86
C SER A 47 2.45 27.56 18.94
N ASP A 48 2.57 28.13 17.73
CA ASP A 48 1.53 28.03 16.72
C ASP A 48 1.18 26.55 16.54
N ALA A 49 -0.03 26.18 16.96
CA ALA A 49 -0.48 24.81 17.00
C ALA A 49 -0.54 24.22 15.59
N ALA A 50 -0.88 25.04 14.59
CA ALA A 50 -0.87 24.61 13.18
C ALA A 50 0.55 24.37 12.69
N LEU A 51 1.50 25.23 13.07
CA LEU A 51 2.92 25.03 12.74
C LEU A 51 3.51 23.80 13.44
N ALA A 52 3.11 23.53 14.69
CA ALA A 52 3.52 22.34 15.42
C ALA A 52 2.99 21.07 14.75
N LEU A 53 1.70 21.05 14.41
CA LEU A 53 1.05 19.94 13.70
C LEU A 53 1.69 19.70 12.34
N TRP A 54 1.94 20.77 11.56
CA TRP A 54 2.60 20.66 10.27
C TRP A 54 4.01 20.08 10.37
N ARG A 55 4.80 20.50 11.37
CA ARG A 55 6.15 19.95 11.60
C ARG A 55 6.11 18.47 11.98
N GLU A 56 5.15 18.08 12.82
CA GLU A 56 4.95 16.68 13.17
C GLU A 56 4.56 15.86 11.94
N TRP A 57 3.60 16.35 11.16
CA TRP A 57 3.18 15.73 9.91
C TRP A 57 4.35 15.55 8.93
N ASP A 58 5.15 16.60 8.69
CA ASP A 58 6.30 16.55 7.78
C ASP A 58 7.34 15.51 8.24
N ALA A 59 7.59 15.42 9.55
CA ALA A 59 8.50 14.44 10.12
C ALA A 59 8.00 12.99 9.90
N VAL A 60 6.71 12.73 10.17
CA VAL A 60 6.08 11.41 9.98
C VAL A 60 5.99 11.07 8.50
N HIS A 61 5.63 12.02 7.64
CA HIS A 61 5.54 11.83 6.19
C HIS A 61 6.89 11.43 5.59
N LYS A 62 7.98 12.11 5.98
CA LYS A 62 9.34 11.75 5.56
C LYS A 62 9.75 10.36 6.06
N LEU A 63 9.31 9.97 7.26
CA LEU A 63 9.55 8.63 7.78
C LEU A 63 8.79 7.57 6.98
N ALA A 64 7.49 7.79 6.70
CA ALA A 64 6.67 6.91 5.89
C ALA A 64 7.30 6.68 4.51
N TRP A 65 7.81 7.74 3.87
CA TRP A 65 8.53 7.64 2.59
C TRP A 65 9.78 6.75 2.67
N ARG A 66 10.60 6.90 3.72
CA ARG A 66 11.79 6.05 3.91
C ARG A 66 11.42 4.58 4.15
N LEU A 67 10.37 4.34 4.94
CA LEU A 67 9.88 2.99 5.21
C LEU A 67 9.29 2.33 3.96
N CYS A 68 8.54 3.07 3.16
CA CYS A 68 8.04 2.62 1.86
C CYS A 68 9.19 2.20 0.93
N ARG A 69 10.23 3.03 0.79
CA ARG A 69 11.42 2.66 0.01
C ARG A 69 12.13 1.43 0.56
N ARG A 70 12.17 1.26 1.88
CA ARG A 70 12.77 0.09 2.52
C ARG A 70 11.94 -1.18 2.24
N GLN A 71 10.62 -1.12 2.39
CA GLN A 71 9.71 -2.22 2.07
C GLN A 71 9.83 -2.62 0.60
N GLN A 72 9.81 -1.65 -0.34
CA GLN A 72 9.94 -1.93 -1.77
C GLN A 72 11.24 -2.66 -2.11
N ARG A 73 12.37 -2.24 -1.52
CA ARG A 73 13.66 -2.92 -1.72
C ARG A 73 13.66 -4.36 -1.21
N LEU A 74 12.97 -4.63 -0.11
CA LEU A 74 12.83 -5.99 0.42
C LEU A 74 11.91 -6.83 -0.47
N GLU A 75 10.82 -6.23 -0.96
CA GLU A 75 9.92 -6.87 -1.92
C GLU A 75 10.66 -7.28 -3.20
N THR A 76 11.42 -6.36 -3.79
CA THR A 76 12.22 -6.64 -5.00
C THR A 76 13.16 -7.82 -4.77
N ARG A 77 13.87 -7.86 -3.63
CA ARG A 77 14.77 -8.97 -3.29
C ARG A 77 14.03 -10.30 -3.13
N LEU A 78 12.83 -10.29 -2.55
CA LEU A 78 12.01 -11.50 -2.47
C LEU A 78 11.64 -11.97 -3.88
N VAL A 79 11.18 -11.06 -4.74
CA VAL A 79 10.73 -11.40 -6.11
C VAL A 79 11.88 -11.92 -6.94
N GLU A 80 13.06 -11.31 -6.85
CA GLU A 80 14.27 -11.79 -7.51
C GLU A 80 14.68 -13.19 -7.01
N ARG A 81 14.46 -13.50 -5.73
CA ARG A 81 14.87 -14.77 -5.12
C ARG A 81 13.92 -15.93 -5.40
N LEU A 82 12.61 -15.68 -5.33
CA LEU A 82 11.60 -16.75 -5.34
C LEU A 82 10.54 -16.57 -6.44
N GLY A 83 10.46 -15.39 -7.06
CA GLY A 83 9.34 -15.03 -7.94
C GLY A 83 8.04 -14.83 -7.17
N PHE A 84 7.01 -14.35 -7.85
CA PHE A 84 5.69 -14.24 -7.22
C PHE A 84 5.09 -15.64 -6.99
N PRO A 85 4.38 -15.87 -5.88
CA PRO A 85 3.67 -17.13 -5.65
C PRO A 85 2.78 -17.49 -6.84
N CYS A 86 3.03 -18.66 -7.41
CA CYS A 86 2.32 -19.17 -8.58
C CYS A 86 2.33 -20.70 -8.63
N ALA A 87 1.38 -21.27 -9.38
CA ALA A 87 1.41 -22.65 -9.83
C ALA A 87 1.26 -22.72 -11.35
N ILE A 88 1.80 -23.78 -11.95
CA ILE A 88 1.71 -24.03 -13.38
C ILE A 88 0.69 -25.14 -13.59
N VAL A 89 -0.38 -24.82 -14.31
CA VAL A 89 -1.45 -25.76 -14.65
C VAL A 89 -1.19 -26.32 -16.03
N ARG A 90 -0.90 -27.62 -16.11
CA ARG A 90 -0.71 -28.33 -17.38
C ARG A 90 -2.04 -28.85 -17.90
N LEU A 91 -2.46 -28.34 -19.04
CA LEU A 91 -3.71 -28.74 -19.68
C LEU A 91 -3.40 -29.69 -20.86
N PRO A 92 -4.16 -30.80 -21.04
CA PRO A 92 -3.82 -31.83 -22.02
C PRO A 92 -3.84 -31.37 -23.50
N GLU A 93 -4.46 -30.24 -23.82
CA GLU A 93 -4.60 -29.72 -25.19
C GLU A 93 -4.27 -28.22 -25.31
N ARG A 94 -3.68 -27.63 -24.25
CA ARG A 94 -3.37 -26.19 -24.22
C ARG A 94 -1.97 -25.95 -23.67
N GLU A 95 -1.47 -24.75 -23.93
CA GLU A 95 -0.25 -24.24 -23.32
C GLU A 95 -0.37 -24.20 -21.79
N ASP A 96 0.75 -24.42 -21.11
CA ASP A 96 0.87 -24.34 -19.66
C ASP A 96 0.43 -22.95 -19.17
N VAL A 97 -0.54 -22.90 -18.27
CA VAL A 97 -1.07 -21.64 -17.73
C VAL A 97 -0.49 -21.40 -16.35
N THR A 98 0.16 -20.25 -16.16
CA THR A 98 0.61 -19.81 -14.83
C THR A 98 -0.53 -19.12 -14.09
N VAL A 99 -0.86 -19.61 -12.90
CA VAL A 99 -1.91 -19.03 -12.04
C VAL A 99 -1.29 -18.50 -10.75
N HIS A 100 -1.77 -17.33 -10.31
CA HIS A 100 -1.29 -16.66 -9.09
C HIS A 100 -2.30 -16.71 -7.94
N SER A 101 -3.51 -17.22 -8.19
CA SER A 101 -4.57 -17.29 -7.20
C SER A 101 -5.47 -18.51 -7.40
N ILE A 102 -6.18 -18.89 -6.35
CA ILE A 102 -7.19 -19.97 -6.38
C ILE A 102 -8.38 -19.56 -7.26
N GLU A 103 -8.73 -18.27 -7.28
CA GLU A 103 -9.76 -17.72 -8.16
C GLU A 103 -9.37 -17.90 -9.63
N SER A 104 -8.16 -17.47 -10.02
CA SER A 104 -7.64 -17.65 -11.37
C SER A 104 -7.50 -19.13 -11.75
N LEU A 105 -7.14 -19.99 -10.80
CA LEU A 105 -7.13 -21.44 -11.01
C LEU A 105 -8.54 -21.98 -11.34
N ASN A 106 -9.57 -21.52 -10.63
CA ASN A 106 -10.96 -21.90 -10.87
C ASN A 106 -11.48 -21.37 -12.20
N GLU A 107 -11.05 -20.18 -12.64
CA GLU A 107 -11.36 -19.65 -13.97
C GLU A 107 -10.74 -20.51 -15.08
N VAL A 108 -9.49 -20.95 -14.90
CA VAL A 108 -8.77 -21.77 -15.89
C VAL A 108 -9.33 -23.19 -15.98
N LEU A 109 -9.62 -23.83 -14.85
CA LEU A 109 -10.08 -25.22 -14.80
C LEU A 109 -11.61 -25.36 -14.92
N GLY A 110 -12.37 -24.29 -14.68
CA GLY A 110 -13.83 -24.33 -14.58
C GLY A 110 -14.31 -25.25 -13.44
N LYS A 111 -15.56 -25.73 -13.52
CA LYS A 111 -16.17 -26.65 -12.53
C LYS A 111 -16.19 -28.13 -12.98
N ARG A 112 -15.34 -28.50 -13.95
CA ARG A 112 -15.33 -29.87 -14.48
C ARG A 112 -14.78 -30.86 -13.45
N PRO A 113 -15.42 -32.03 -13.26
CA PRO A 113 -14.92 -33.06 -12.36
C PRO A 113 -13.61 -33.68 -12.88
N ASP A 114 -13.43 -33.75 -14.20
CA ASP A 114 -12.24 -34.32 -14.85
C ASP A 114 -10.94 -33.55 -14.58
N THR A 115 -11.05 -32.34 -14.00
CA THR A 115 -9.90 -31.51 -13.63
C THR A 115 -9.65 -31.49 -12.11
N ALA A 116 -10.30 -32.36 -11.32
CA ALA A 116 -10.17 -32.39 -9.88
C ALA A 116 -8.72 -32.62 -9.42
N ASP A 117 -8.05 -33.64 -9.98
CA ASP A 117 -6.65 -33.96 -9.64
C ASP A 117 -5.70 -32.82 -10.04
N LEU A 118 -5.94 -32.16 -11.17
CA LEU A 118 -5.16 -31.00 -11.61
C LEU A 118 -5.35 -29.81 -10.68
N ARG A 119 -6.58 -29.60 -10.20
CA ARG A 119 -6.90 -28.54 -9.23
C ARG A 119 -6.16 -28.80 -7.92
N GLU A 120 -6.31 -29.98 -7.34
CA GLU A 120 -5.66 -30.33 -6.07
C GLU A 120 -4.15 -30.11 -6.13
N ARG A 121 -3.49 -30.55 -7.21
CA ARG A 121 -2.05 -30.33 -7.41
C ARG A 121 -1.70 -28.85 -7.50
N ALA A 122 -2.43 -28.08 -8.30
CA ALA A 122 -2.15 -26.66 -8.46
C ALA A 122 -2.43 -25.85 -7.18
N GLU A 123 -3.44 -26.23 -6.39
CA GLU A 123 -3.71 -25.63 -5.08
C GLU A 123 -2.61 -25.95 -4.07
N ALA A 124 -2.13 -27.21 -4.05
CA ALA A 124 -1.01 -27.62 -3.22
C ALA A 124 0.27 -26.86 -3.60
N ASP A 125 0.56 -26.71 -4.89
CA ASP A 125 1.72 -25.96 -5.39
C ASP A 125 1.64 -24.48 -5.03
N LEU A 126 0.47 -23.85 -5.20
CA LEU A 126 0.24 -22.46 -4.76
C LEU A 126 0.47 -22.30 -3.26
N THR A 127 -0.03 -23.24 -2.46
CA THR A 127 0.09 -23.21 -1.00
C THR A 127 1.55 -23.39 -0.58
N ALA A 128 2.25 -24.34 -1.18
CA ALA A 128 3.67 -24.58 -0.91
C ALA A 128 4.53 -23.39 -1.32
N HIS A 129 4.24 -22.76 -2.46
CA HIS A 129 4.95 -21.56 -2.90
C HIS A 129 4.69 -20.39 -1.95
N LYS A 130 3.43 -20.14 -1.58
CA LYS A 130 3.08 -19.11 -0.59
C LYS A 130 3.79 -19.33 0.74
N ALA A 131 3.82 -20.56 1.25
CA ALA A 131 4.53 -20.87 2.49
C ALA A 131 6.04 -20.56 2.40
N ARG A 132 6.70 -20.91 1.29
CA ARG A 132 8.11 -20.54 1.06
C ARG A 132 8.32 -19.03 0.99
N TRP A 133 7.38 -18.33 0.36
CA TRP A 133 7.40 -16.88 0.24
C TRP A 133 7.22 -16.19 1.59
N ASP A 134 6.27 -16.65 2.39
CA ASP A 134 5.98 -16.09 3.71
C ASP A 134 7.14 -16.32 4.68
N THR A 135 7.72 -17.52 4.70
CA THR A 135 8.93 -17.80 5.49
C THR A 135 10.08 -16.89 5.07
N ALA A 136 10.30 -16.74 3.76
CA ALA A 136 11.32 -15.85 3.22
C ALA A 136 11.08 -14.38 3.57
N ALA A 137 9.82 -13.95 3.57
CA ALA A 137 9.42 -12.62 3.92
C ALA A 137 9.65 -12.31 5.41
N GLU A 138 9.36 -13.27 6.29
CA GLU A 138 9.64 -13.12 7.73
C GLU A 138 11.15 -13.09 8.00
N GLU A 139 11.92 -14.05 7.46
CA GLU A 139 13.38 -14.08 7.57
C GLU A 139 14.06 -12.81 7.01
N GLY A 140 13.53 -12.30 5.89
CA GLY A 140 14.02 -11.09 5.25
C GLY A 140 13.58 -9.79 5.93
N GLY A 141 12.73 -9.86 6.96
CA GLY A 141 12.17 -8.70 7.66
C GLY A 141 11.17 -7.89 6.81
N TYR A 142 10.67 -8.45 5.71
CA TYR A 142 9.69 -7.81 4.84
C TYR A 142 8.37 -7.56 5.58
N ALA A 143 7.87 -8.55 6.32
CA ALA A 143 6.63 -8.42 7.08
C ALA A 143 6.70 -7.31 8.12
N ALA A 144 7.83 -7.19 8.82
CA ALA A 144 8.08 -6.11 9.77
C ALA A 144 8.17 -4.73 9.07
N ALA A 145 8.88 -4.64 7.94
CA ALA A 145 8.97 -3.40 7.17
C ALA A 145 7.61 -2.95 6.61
N LEU A 146 6.77 -3.89 6.18
CA LEU A 146 5.41 -3.61 5.71
C LEU A 146 4.50 -3.12 6.84
N ARG A 147 4.62 -3.68 8.05
CA ARG A 147 3.88 -3.18 9.23
C ARG A 147 4.30 -1.75 9.58
N ALA A 148 5.60 -1.49 9.68
CA ALA A 148 6.13 -0.17 10.01
C ALA A 148 5.73 0.89 8.97
N GLU A 149 5.76 0.53 7.68
CA GLU A 149 5.29 1.41 6.60
C GLU A 149 3.81 1.77 6.76
N ARG A 150 2.95 0.78 7.02
CA ARG A 150 1.51 1.01 7.23
C ARG A 150 1.22 1.88 8.44
N GLU A 151 1.91 1.63 9.55
CA GLU A 151 1.77 2.44 10.78
C GLU A 151 2.16 3.90 10.53
N ALA A 152 3.27 4.14 9.84
CA ALA A 152 3.70 5.49 9.50
C ALA A 152 2.75 6.17 8.49
N ALA A 153 2.21 5.42 7.53
CA ALA A 153 1.22 5.92 6.59
C ALA A 153 -0.10 6.30 7.29
N ASN A 154 -0.58 5.46 8.20
CA ASN A 154 -1.77 5.75 9.01
C ASN A 154 -1.56 6.99 9.88
N ARG A 155 -0.43 7.09 10.58
CA ARG A 155 -0.11 8.28 11.39
C ARG A 155 -0.04 9.56 10.55
N THR A 156 0.49 9.47 9.33
CA THR A 156 0.49 10.61 8.40
C THR A 156 -0.93 11.06 8.08
N GLN A 157 -1.86 10.12 7.89
CA GLN A 157 -3.27 10.40 7.61
C GLN A 157 -3.99 10.97 8.84
N ASP A 158 -3.75 10.42 10.02
CA ASP A 158 -4.35 10.90 11.27
C ASP A 158 -3.97 12.37 11.53
N LEU A 159 -2.71 12.75 11.30
CA LEU A 159 -2.24 14.14 11.46
C LEU A 159 -2.80 15.10 10.40
N MET A 160 -3.30 14.62 9.26
CA MET A 160 -4.01 15.46 8.28
C MET A 160 -5.46 15.72 8.68
N GLN A 161 -6.03 14.88 9.55
CA GLN A 161 -7.42 14.94 10.00
C GLN A 161 -7.59 15.60 11.37
N ALA A 162 -6.48 15.89 12.07
CA ALA A 162 -6.42 16.56 13.36
C ALA A 162 -6.62 18.08 13.24
#